data_AF-A0A7X7E335-F1
#
_entry.id   AF-A0A7X7E335-F1
#
_cell.length_a   1.000
_cell.length_b   1.000
_cell.length_c   1.000
_cell.angle_alpha   90.00
_cell.angle_beta   90.00
_cell.angle_gamma   90.00
#
_symmetry.space_group_name_H-M   'P 1'
#
loop_
_entity.id
_entity.type
_entity.pdbx_description
1 polymer ?
#
loop_
_entity_poly.entity_id
_entity_poly.type
_entity_poly.pdbx_seq_one_letter_code
_entity_poly.pdbx_strand_id
1 'polypeptide(L)'
;MSTRASLIISVYNNTSFLRVVLDSLKFQTEQNFEIIISEDACHEEMKHFIESYPFENEYQHLSQDDNGWQKNKALNNAIKAAKSDWLIFIDGDCVLHPRFIEMHLRYAQEDTILAGKRVKLDEKTSNFLQADISRNIFQMQKILLGKIFFGKGDIRFLEDSIFISP
;
A
#
# COMPACT_ATOMS: atom_id res chain seq x y z
N MET A 1 16.06 16.49 -5.61
CA MET A 1 15.18 16.75 -4.44
C MET A 1 15.31 15.55 -3.53
N SER A 2 15.45 15.72 -2.21
CA SER A 2 15.56 14.57 -1.30
C SER A 2 14.18 13.95 -1.12
N THR A 3 14.05 12.66 -1.43
CA THR A 3 12.86 11.85 -1.16
C THR A 3 12.55 11.87 0.34
N ARG A 4 11.27 12.07 0.73
CA ARG A 4 10.88 12.23 2.15
C ARG A 4 10.52 10.93 2.86
N ALA A 5 10.10 9.90 2.13
CA ALA A 5 9.78 8.58 2.67
C ALA A 5 10.08 7.46 1.67
N SER A 6 10.37 6.28 2.20
CA SER A 6 10.44 5.02 1.45
C SER A 6 9.19 4.19 1.78
N LEU A 7 8.31 4.02 0.79
CA LEU A 7 7.16 3.13 0.90
C LEU A 7 7.59 1.71 0.58
N ILE A 8 7.68 0.87 1.61
CA ILE A 8 8.07 -0.53 1.53
C ILE A 8 6.82 -1.40 1.42
N ILE A 9 6.66 -2.05 0.27
CA ILE A 9 5.52 -2.92 -0.05
C ILE A 9 6.01 -4.38 0.01
N SER A 10 5.56 -5.14 1.00
CA SER A 10 5.89 -6.56 1.10
C SER A 10 4.94 -7.41 0.27
N VAL A 11 5.48 -8.27 -0.61
CA VAL A 11 4.68 -9.05 -1.57
C VAL A 11 5.11 -10.51 -1.61
N TYR A 12 4.17 -11.39 -1.92
CA TYR A 12 4.42 -12.80 -2.21
C TYR A 12 3.40 -13.28 -3.26
N ASN A 13 3.88 -13.53 -4.48
CA ASN A 13 3.13 -14.15 -5.59
C ASN A 13 1.68 -13.65 -5.80
N ASN A 14 1.49 -12.33 -5.90
CA ASN A 14 0.16 -11.75 -6.12
C ASN A 14 0.18 -10.44 -6.92
N THR A 15 0.39 -10.56 -8.22
CA THR A 15 0.48 -9.44 -9.17
C THR A 15 -0.82 -8.67 -9.33
N SER A 16 -1.98 -9.34 -9.23
CA SER A 16 -3.30 -8.74 -9.43
C SER A 16 -3.64 -7.74 -8.32
N PHE A 17 -3.45 -8.11 -7.06
CA PHE A 17 -3.65 -7.19 -5.94
C PHE A 17 -2.58 -6.10 -5.91
N LEU A 18 -1.31 -6.46 -6.19
CA LEU A 18 -0.23 -5.49 -6.25
C LEU A 18 -0.51 -4.40 -7.28
N ARG A 19 -1.07 -4.73 -8.45
CA ARG A 19 -1.49 -3.73 -9.45
C ARG A 19 -2.44 -2.69 -8.85
N VAL A 20 -3.46 -3.13 -8.10
CA VAL A 20 -4.43 -2.21 -7.48
C VAL A 20 -3.75 -1.33 -6.42
N VAL A 21 -2.84 -1.89 -5.63
CA VAL A 21 -2.04 -1.13 -4.65
C VAL A 21 -1.20 -0.07 -5.37
N LEU A 22 -0.42 -0.46 -6.38
CA LEU A 22 0.43 0.47 -7.13
C LEU A 22 -0.39 1.54 -7.85
N ASP A 23 -1.53 1.18 -8.44
CA ASP A 23 -2.41 2.16 -9.08
C ASP A 23 -3.02 3.14 -8.08
N SER A 24 -3.23 2.74 -6.82
CA SER A 24 -3.66 3.66 -5.74
C SER A 24 -2.61 4.72 -5.38
N LEU A 25 -1.32 4.45 -5.66
CA LEU A 25 -0.22 5.38 -5.37
C LEU A 25 -0.27 6.64 -6.25
N LYS A 26 -0.77 6.50 -7.48
CA LYS A 26 -0.98 7.61 -8.43
C LYS A 26 -1.92 8.68 -7.89
N PHE A 27 -2.75 8.33 -6.92
CA PHE A 27 -3.74 9.23 -6.31
C PHE A 27 -3.30 9.75 -4.93
N GLN A 28 -2.06 9.50 -4.51
CA GLN A 28 -1.56 10.10 -3.27
C GLN A 28 -1.46 11.62 -3.40
N THR A 29 -1.88 12.34 -2.36
CA THR A 29 -1.76 13.81 -2.26
C THR A 29 -0.33 14.27 -2.00
N GLU A 30 0.53 13.37 -1.54
CA GLU A 30 1.97 13.55 -1.40
C GLU A 30 2.68 12.60 -2.37
N GLN A 31 3.61 13.11 -3.17
CA GLN A 31 4.29 12.37 -4.25
C GLN A 31 5.81 12.27 -4.04
N ASN A 32 6.36 12.93 -3.02
CA ASN A 32 7.79 12.92 -2.73
C ASN A 32 8.20 11.70 -1.89
N PHE A 33 7.98 10.51 -2.44
CA PHE A 33 8.36 9.22 -1.87
C PHE A 33 8.92 8.27 -2.94
N GLU A 34 9.75 7.32 -2.52
CA GLU A 34 10.19 6.19 -3.36
C GLU A 34 9.42 4.92 -2.99
N ILE A 35 9.40 3.96 -3.91
CA ILE A 35 8.70 2.69 -3.75
C ILE A 35 9.73 1.56 -3.67
N ILE A 36 9.66 0.73 -2.63
CA ILE A 36 10.47 -0.49 -2.52
C ILE A 36 9.53 -1.68 -2.49
N ILE A 37 9.49 -2.43 -3.58
CA ILE A 37 8.75 -3.69 -3.66
C ILE A 37 9.67 -4.78 -3.10
N SER A 38 9.33 -5.29 -1.93
CA SER A 38 10.06 -6.32 -1.20
C SER A 38 9.34 -7.66 -1.37
N GLU A 39 9.82 -8.46 -2.32
CA GLU A 39 9.30 -9.79 -2.60
C GLU A 39 10.00 -10.84 -1.73
N ASP A 40 9.23 -11.61 -0.96
CA ASP A 40 9.71 -12.77 -0.19
C ASP A 40 9.78 -14.03 -1.06
N ALA A 41 10.33 -13.89 -2.26
CA ALA A 41 10.55 -14.89 -3.29
C ALA A 41 11.18 -14.20 -4.51
N CYS A 42 11.35 -14.93 -5.62
CA CYS A 42 11.83 -14.40 -6.89
C CYS A 42 11.03 -14.98 -8.07
N HIS A 43 9.71 -14.69 -8.12
CA HIS A 43 8.85 -15.21 -9.18
C HIS A 43 9.10 -14.48 -10.49
N GLU A 44 9.25 -15.23 -11.58
CA GLU A 44 9.37 -14.67 -12.93
C GLU A 44 8.16 -13.80 -13.30
N GLU A 45 6.94 -14.22 -12.92
CA GLU A 45 5.72 -13.44 -13.17
C GLU A 45 5.78 -12.06 -12.48
N MET A 46 6.26 -12.00 -11.24
CA MET A 46 6.39 -10.75 -10.49
C MET A 46 7.42 -9.83 -11.14
N LYS A 47 8.56 -10.38 -11.55
CA LYS A 47 9.59 -9.63 -12.27
C LYS A 47 9.04 -9.01 -13.57
N HIS A 48 8.40 -9.81 -14.42
CA HIS A 48 7.78 -9.32 -15.67
C HIS A 48 6.69 -8.28 -15.40
N PHE A 49 5.89 -8.49 -14.36
CA PHE A 49 4.86 -7.54 -13.95
C PHE A 49 5.45 -6.19 -13.54
N ILE A 50 6.50 -6.19 -12.71
CA ILE A 50 7.15 -4.96 -12.24
C ILE A 50 7.86 -4.24 -13.38
N GLU A 51 8.63 -4.97 -14.21
CA GLU A 51 9.34 -4.40 -15.36
C GLU A 51 8.40 -3.73 -16.38
N SER A 52 7.16 -4.21 -16.49
CA SER A 52 6.14 -3.65 -17.37
C SER A 52 5.25 -2.59 -16.71
N TYR A 53 5.34 -2.39 -15.39
CA TYR A 53 4.50 -1.44 -14.70
C TYR A 53 4.99 0.02 -14.90
N PRO A 54 4.12 0.96 -15.29
CA PRO A 54 4.51 2.34 -15.55
C PRO A 54 4.61 3.14 -14.25
N PHE A 55 5.72 2.97 -13.52
CA PHE A 55 5.98 3.74 -12.30
C PHE A 55 6.20 5.23 -12.61
N GLU A 56 5.54 6.09 -11.83
CA GLU A 56 5.74 7.54 -11.87
C GLU A 56 6.78 7.99 -10.83
N ASN A 57 6.84 7.29 -9.69
CA ASN A 57 7.82 7.50 -8.64
C ASN A 57 9.07 6.65 -8.88
N GLU A 58 10.19 7.05 -8.26
CA GLU A 58 11.35 6.18 -8.16
C GLU A 58 10.97 4.87 -7.48
N TYR A 59 11.41 3.74 -8.04
CA TYR A 59 11.10 2.43 -7.51
C TYR A 59 12.31 1.49 -7.53
N GLN A 60 12.25 0.50 -6.64
CA GLN A 60 13.15 -0.64 -6.61
C GLN A 60 12.37 -1.92 -6.36
N HIS A 61 12.75 -2.99 -7.04
CA HIS A 61 12.30 -4.35 -6.74
C HIS A 61 13.44 -5.13 -6.13
N LEU A 62 13.19 -5.64 -4.92
CA LEU A 62 14.09 -6.51 -4.17
C LEU A 62 13.42 -7.88 -4.07
N SER A 63 14.14 -8.92 -4.46
CA SER A 63 13.71 -10.30 -4.35
C SER A 63 14.77 -11.12 -3.60
N GLN A 64 14.37 -12.30 -3.14
CA GLN A 64 15.24 -13.27 -2.49
C GLN A 64 14.79 -14.70 -2.82
N ASP A 65 15.66 -15.68 -2.62
CA ASP A 65 15.31 -17.08 -2.85
C ASP A 65 14.13 -17.52 -1.98
N ASP A 66 13.17 -18.23 -2.58
CA ASP A 66 12.03 -18.82 -1.88
C ASP A 66 12.48 -20.03 -1.04
N ASN A 67 12.65 -19.77 0.26
CA ASN A 67 13.10 -20.74 1.25
C ASN A 67 12.10 -20.77 2.43
N GLY A 68 10.81 -20.78 2.10
CA GLY A 68 9.72 -20.65 3.05
C GLY A 68 9.50 -19.21 3.50
N TRP A 69 8.68 -19.03 4.53
CA TRP A 69 8.27 -17.69 4.99
C TRP A 69 9.44 -16.91 5.62
N GLN A 70 9.99 -15.95 4.87
CA GLN A 70 11.14 -15.12 5.24
C GLN A 70 10.85 -13.61 5.08
N LYS A 71 9.57 -13.21 5.16
CA LYS A 71 9.09 -11.82 5.05
C LYS A 71 9.96 -10.81 5.81
N ASN A 72 10.30 -11.11 7.07
CA ASN A 72 11.10 -10.19 7.89
C ASN A 72 12.52 -10.00 7.33
N LYS A 73 13.12 -11.02 6.72
CA LYS A 73 14.42 -10.92 6.05
C LYS A 73 14.31 -10.06 4.79
N ALA A 74 13.25 -10.23 4.00
CA ALA A 74 12.98 -9.40 2.83
C ALA A 74 12.81 -7.92 3.23
N LEU A 75 12.02 -7.66 4.29
CA LEU A 75 11.83 -6.32 4.85
C LEU A 75 13.14 -5.71 5.38
N ASN A 76 13.98 -6.48 6.07
CA ASN A 76 15.29 -6.00 6.52
C ASN A 76 16.21 -5.61 5.36
N ASN A 77 16.11 -6.29 4.21
CA ASN A 77 16.84 -5.90 3.01
C ASN A 77 16.27 -4.61 2.41
N ALA A 78 14.95 -4.42 2.44
CA ALA A 78 14.31 -3.18 2.01
C ALA A 78 14.70 -1.98 2.89
N ILE A 79 14.78 -2.16 4.22
CA ILE A 79 15.26 -1.13 5.16
C ILE A 79 16.67 -0.67 4.80
N LYS A 80 17.57 -1.61 4.45
CA LYS A 80 18.95 -1.28 4.06
C LYS A 80 19.06 -0.55 2.72
N ALA A 81 18.10 -0.78 1.83
CA ALA A 81 18.08 -0.19 0.49
C ALA A 81 17.37 1.18 0.45
N ALA A 82 16.54 1.48 1.46
CA ALA A 82 15.84 2.73 1.61
C ALA A 82 16.78 3.93 1.64
N LYS A 83 16.38 5.01 0.96
CA LYS A 83 17.12 6.26 0.81
C LYS A 83 16.59 7.37 1.71
N SER A 84 15.44 7.16 2.35
CA SER A 84 14.80 8.11 3.25
C SER A 84 14.84 7.64 4.71
N ASP A 85 14.85 8.61 5.63
CA ASP A 85 14.81 8.33 7.08
C ASP A 85 13.43 7.79 7.53
N TRP A 86 12.36 8.14 6.81
CA TRP A 86 11.01 7.71 7.11
C TRP A 86 10.62 6.49 6.28
N LEU A 87 10.35 5.38 6.97
CA LEU A 87 9.95 4.12 6.36
C LEU A 87 8.47 3.86 6.62
N ILE A 88 7.71 3.58 5.56
CA ILE A 88 6.28 3.26 5.64
C ILE A 88 6.10 1.84 5.12
N PHE A 89 5.52 0.95 5.92
CA PHE A 89 5.40 -0.47 5.58
C PHE A 89 3.95 -0.84 5.29
N ILE A 90 3.72 -1.54 4.16
CA ILE A 90 2.41 -2.08 3.78
C ILE A 90 2.52 -3.49 3.20
N ASP A 91 1.40 -4.21 3.18
CA ASP A 91 1.27 -5.47 2.46
C ASP A 91 0.83 -5.21 1.01
N GLY A 92 1.23 -6.08 0.08
CA GLY A 92 0.94 -5.99 -1.36
C GLY A 92 -0.54 -6.15 -1.75
N ASP A 93 -1.44 -6.30 -0.77
CA ASP A 93 -2.89 -6.35 -0.91
C ASP A 93 -3.61 -5.19 -0.17
N CYS A 94 -2.86 -4.21 0.35
CA CYS A 94 -3.39 -3.06 1.07
C CYS A 94 -3.49 -1.83 0.17
N VAL A 95 -4.66 -1.60 -0.40
CA VAL A 95 -4.97 -0.39 -1.19
C VAL A 95 -4.92 0.85 -0.29
N LEU A 96 -4.22 1.90 -0.73
CA LEU A 96 -4.00 3.09 0.09
C LEU A 96 -5.08 4.14 -0.13
N HIS A 97 -5.47 4.81 0.96
CA HIS A 97 -6.26 6.02 0.88
C HIS A 97 -5.45 7.15 0.22
N PRO A 98 -6.04 8.05 -0.59
CA PRO A 98 -5.32 9.16 -1.25
C PRO A 98 -4.46 10.05 -0.34
N ARG A 99 -4.75 10.09 0.97
CA ARG A 99 -4.00 10.89 1.95
C ARG A 99 -3.06 10.06 2.82
N PHE A 100 -2.84 8.79 2.49
CA PHE A 100 -2.12 7.86 3.36
C PHE A 100 -0.68 8.35 3.61
N ILE A 101 0.08 8.66 2.55
CA ILE A 101 1.46 9.12 2.69
C ILE A 101 1.53 10.52 3.33
N GLU A 102 0.65 11.44 2.92
CA GLU A 102 0.54 12.80 3.51
C GLU A 102 0.35 12.73 5.04
N MET A 103 -0.54 11.83 5.51
CA MET A 103 -0.80 11.68 6.95
C MET A 103 0.38 11.06 7.69
N HIS A 104 1.05 10.05 7.13
CA HIS A 104 2.24 9.48 7.75
C HIS A 104 3.34 10.54 7.90
N LEU A 105 3.62 11.31 6.84
CA LEU A 105 4.63 12.37 6.91
C LEU A 105 4.23 13.54 7.80
N ARG A 106 2.94 13.88 7.90
CA ARG A 106 2.46 14.96 8.77
C ARG A 106 2.72 14.68 10.24
N TYR A 107 2.55 13.44 10.67
CA TYR A 107 2.72 13.02 12.07
C TYR A 107 4.06 12.33 12.34
N ALA A 108 4.94 12.27 11.34
CA ALA A 108 6.29 11.75 11.50
C ALA A 108 7.11 12.70 12.39
N GLN A 109 7.62 12.16 13.48
CA GLN A 109 8.48 12.85 14.44
C GLN A 109 9.41 11.83 15.11
N GLU A 110 10.53 12.30 15.65
CA GLU A 110 11.46 11.44 16.39
C GLU A 110 10.74 10.69 17.53
N ASP A 111 11.27 9.52 17.88
CA ASP A 111 10.72 8.65 18.94
C ASP A 111 9.25 8.24 18.78
N THR A 112 8.73 8.24 17.53
CA THR A 112 7.34 7.86 17.24
C THR A 112 7.24 6.72 16.22
N ILE A 113 6.31 5.81 16.47
CA ILE A 113 5.84 4.81 15.50
C ILE A 113 4.37 5.10 15.19
N LEU A 114 4.04 5.24 13.91
CA LEU A 114 2.67 5.41 13.45
C LEU A 114 2.09 4.06 13.04
N ALA A 115 0.89 3.75 13.51
CA ALA A 115 0.15 2.57 13.11
C ALA A 115 -1.05 2.98 12.26
N GLY A 116 -0.97 2.74 10.95
CA GLY A 116 -2.10 2.88 10.05
C GLY A 116 -3.18 1.84 10.36
N LYS A 117 -4.43 2.27 10.45
CA LYS A 117 -5.57 1.36 10.60
C LYS A 117 -6.03 0.87 9.23
N ARG A 118 -6.48 -0.39 9.16
CA ARG A 118 -6.96 -1.00 7.91
C ARG A 118 -8.39 -1.46 8.05
N VAL A 119 -9.14 -1.29 6.97
CA VAL A 119 -10.49 -1.84 6.82
C VAL A 119 -10.37 -3.15 6.06
N LYS A 120 -10.93 -4.24 6.60
CA LYS A 120 -10.96 -5.52 5.88
C LYS A 120 -12.19 -5.54 4.98
N LEU A 121 -11.97 -5.31 3.70
CA LEU A 121 -13.03 -5.29 2.68
C LEU A 121 -13.66 -6.68 2.50
N ASP A 122 -14.95 -6.67 2.16
CA ASP A 122 -15.67 -7.85 1.66
C ASP A 122 -15.31 -8.09 0.18
N GLU A 123 -15.54 -9.32 -0.31
CA GLU A 123 -15.19 -9.70 -1.69
C GLU A 123 -15.81 -8.76 -2.73
N LYS A 124 -17.09 -8.38 -2.52
CA LYS A 124 -17.80 -7.47 -3.42
C LYS A 124 -17.10 -6.12 -3.53
N THR A 125 -16.62 -5.57 -2.42
CA THR A 125 -15.93 -4.28 -2.38
C THR A 125 -14.51 -4.38 -2.93
N SER A 126 -13.82 -5.49 -2.68
CA SER A 126 -12.52 -5.79 -3.31
C SER A 126 -12.62 -5.91 -4.83
N ASN A 127 -13.65 -6.59 -5.34
CA ASN A 127 -13.91 -6.71 -6.78
C ASN A 127 -14.29 -5.35 -7.40
N PHE A 128 -15.04 -4.53 -6.68
CA PHE A 128 -15.35 -3.16 -7.10
C PHE A 128 -14.07 -2.33 -7.27
N LEU A 129 -13.12 -2.39 -6.34
CA LEU A 129 -11.83 -1.69 -6.49
C LEU A 129 -11.00 -2.22 -7.65
N GLN A 130 -10.90 -3.54 -7.80
CA GLN A 130 -10.13 -4.18 -8.88
C GLN A 130 -10.65 -3.82 -10.27
N ALA A 131 -11.95 -3.55 -10.44
CA ALA A 131 -12.55 -3.27 -11.73
C ALA A 131 -12.09 -1.92 -12.34
N ASP A 132 -11.95 -0.88 -11.52
CA ASP A 132 -11.50 0.46 -11.96
C ASP A 132 -11.06 1.30 -10.75
N ILE A 133 -9.84 1.08 -10.29
CA ILE A 133 -9.27 1.80 -9.15
C ILE A 133 -9.29 3.32 -9.34
N SER A 134 -9.07 3.81 -10.57
CA SER A 134 -8.97 5.24 -10.87
C SER A 134 -10.25 6.00 -10.53
N ARG A 135 -11.39 5.38 -10.80
CA ARG A 135 -12.70 5.95 -10.50
C ARG A 135 -13.22 5.55 -9.13
N ASN A 136 -12.88 4.34 -8.68
CA ASN A 136 -13.51 3.73 -7.52
C ASN A 136 -12.84 4.11 -6.21
N ILE A 137 -11.57 4.49 -6.21
CA ILE A 137 -10.86 4.96 -5.01
C ILE A 137 -11.54 6.18 -4.37
N PHE A 138 -11.98 7.15 -5.19
CA PHE A 138 -12.66 8.35 -4.72
C PHE A 138 -14.10 8.09 -4.24
N GLN A 139 -14.71 7.01 -4.73
CA GLN A 139 -16.03 6.57 -4.26
C GLN A 139 -15.94 5.72 -3.00
N MET A 140 -14.77 5.16 -2.69
CA MET A 140 -14.59 4.21 -1.60
C MET A 140 -14.98 4.82 -0.26
N GLN A 141 -14.56 6.05 0.04
CA GLN A 141 -14.94 6.71 1.28
C GLN A 141 -16.46 6.84 1.42
N LYS A 142 -17.16 7.20 0.34
CA LYS A 142 -18.63 7.27 0.33
C LYS A 142 -19.29 5.90 0.53
N ILE A 143 -18.73 4.84 -0.06
CA ILE A 143 -19.22 3.47 0.08
C ILE A 143 -19.03 2.98 1.53
N LEU A 144 -17.85 3.19 2.10
CA LEU A 144 -17.55 2.80 3.48
C LEU A 144 -18.43 3.57 4.48
N LEU A 145 -18.58 4.89 4.31
CA LEU A 145 -19.52 5.69 5.10
C LEU A 145 -20.96 5.20 4.96
N GLY A 146 -21.42 4.92 3.74
CA GLY A 146 -22.77 4.36 3.53
C GLY A 146 -22.97 3.02 4.25
N LYS A 147 -21.95 2.16 4.26
CA LYS A 147 -22.01 0.88 4.98
C LYS A 147 -22.03 1.04 6.51
N ILE A 148 -21.42 2.10 7.05
CA ILE A 148 -21.50 2.43 8.49
C ILE A 148 -22.95 2.72 8.88
N PHE A 149 -23.66 3.51 8.08
CA PHE A 149 -25.02 3.96 8.43
C PHE A 149 -26.13 2.96 8.03
N PHE A 150 -25.93 2.17 6.98
CA PHE A 150 -26.99 1.34 6.38
C PHE A 150 -26.69 -0.17 6.35
N GLY A 151 -25.59 -0.60 6.96
CA GLY A 151 -25.30 -1.98 7.38
C GLY A 151 -25.69 -3.11 6.44
N LYS A 152 -24.89 -3.36 5.39
CA LYS A 152 -24.92 -4.62 4.60
C LYS A 152 -23.50 -5.01 4.11
N GLY A 153 -23.05 -6.21 4.49
CA GLY A 153 -21.80 -6.85 4.02
C GLY A 153 -20.87 -7.32 5.15
N ASP A 154 -19.86 -8.12 4.78
CA ASP A 154 -18.91 -8.77 5.72
C ASP A 154 -17.62 -7.94 5.95
N ILE A 155 -17.71 -6.62 5.83
CA ILE A 155 -16.58 -5.71 6.08
C ILE A 155 -16.27 -5.68 7.58
N ARG A 156 -15.00 -5.78 7.94
CA ARG A 156 -14.53 -5.68 9.34
C ARG A 156 -13.66 -4.44 9.55
N PHE A 157 -13.66 -3.91 10.78
CA PHE A 157 -12.94 -2.69 11.16
C PHE A 157 -13.42 -1.47 10.36
N LEU A 158 -14.73 -1.38 10.15
CA LEU A 158 -15.32 -0.29 9.36
C LEU A 158 -15.30 1.03 10.14
N GLU A 159 -15.35 0.97 11.47
CA GLU A 159 -15.12 2.08 12.38
C GLU A 159 -13.75 2.75 12.18
N ASP A 160 -12.76 1.99 11.69
CA ASP A 160 -11.42 2.48 11.40
C ASP A 160 -11.32 3.19 10.03
N SER A 161 -12.40 3.18 9.24
CA SER A 161 -12.48 3.83 7.93
C SER A 161 -12.71 5.34 8.00
N ILE A 162 -13.15 5.85 9.15
CA ILE A 162 -13.55 7.25 9.29
C ILE A 162 -12.32 8.09 9.58
N PHE A 163 -11.83 8.77 8.54
CA PHE A 163 -10.94 9.90 8.72
C PHE A 163 -11.76 11.11 9.18
N ILE A 164 -11.67 11.45 10.46
CA ILE A 164 -12.12 12.74 10.98
C ILE A 164 -10.90 13.65 10.96
N SER A 165 -10.96 14.75 10.21
CA SER A 165 -9.91 15.77 10.32
C SER A 165 -9.87 16.21 11.79
N PRO A 166 -8.72 16.13 12.47
CA PRO A 166 -8.59 16.68 13.80
C PRO A 166 -8.85 18.20 13.79
#